data_AF-A0A4W5LW68-F1
#
_entry.id   AF-A0A4W5LW68-F1
#
_cell.length_a   1.000
_cell.length_b   1.000
_cell.length_c   1.000
_cell.angle_alpha   90.00
_cell.angle_beta   90.00
_cell.angle_gamma   90.00
#
_symmetry.space_group_name_H-M   'P 1'
#
loop_
_entity.id
_entity.type
_entity.pdbx_description
1 polymer ?
#
loop_
_entity_poly.entity_id
_entity_poly.type
_entity_poly.pdbx_seq_one_letter_code
_entity_poly.pdbx_strand_id
1 'polypeptide(L)'
;MDQFKNFFYIISPGVTKVDYGDITSRSSLRQKLQCKPFSWYLENVYPDSQIPRHYYSLGEIRNVETNQCLDNMARKENEKVGIFNCHGMGGNQVSRTAMA
;
A
#
# COMPACT_ATOMS: atom_id res chain seq x y z
N MET A 1 -10.87 -2.03 -5.03
CA MET A 1 -10.73 -1.56 -3.64
C MET A 1 -10.74 -0.02 -3.59
N ASP A 2 -11.52 0.65 -4.44
CA ASP A 2 -11.62 2.12 -4.49
C ASP A 2 -10.25 2.81 -4.39
N GLN A 3 -10.10 3.83 -3.53
CA GLN A 3 -8.82 4.49 -3.27
C GLN A 3 -7.78 3.60 -2.55
N PHE A 4 -8.22 2.57 -1.83
CA PHE A 4 -7.34 1.69 -1.04
C PHE A 4 -6.45 0.79 -1.90
N LYS A 5 -6.74 0.66 -3.21
CA LYS A 5 -5.84 -0.03 -4.15
C LYS A 5 -4.44 0.62 -4.23
N ASN A 6 -4.34 1.92 -3.95
CA ASN A 6 -3.06 2.65 -4.00
C ASN A 6 -2.08 2.12 -2.95
N PHE A 7 -2.58 1.75 -1.76
CA PHE A 7 -1.77 1.12 -0.73
C PHE A 7 -1.11 -0.17 -1.24
N PHE A 8 -1.90 -1.01 -1.93
CA PHE A 8 -1.40 -2.25 -2.53
C PHE A 8 -0.37 -1.98 -3.64
N TYR A 9 -0.62 -1.00 -4.52
CA TYR A 9 0.31 -0.65 -5.59
C TYR A 9 1.64 -0.10 -5.09
N ILE A 10 1.64 0.65 -3.99
CA ILE A 10 2.88 1.19 -3.41
C ILE A 10 3.71 0.09 -2.73
N ILE A 11 3.06 -0.84 -2.04
CA ILE A 11 3.76 -1.94 -1.34
C ILE A 11 4.28 -3.00 -2.31
N SER A 12 3.58 -3.21 -3.43
CA SER A 12 3.96 -4.19 -4.45
C SER A 12 4.01 -3.54 -5.84
N PRO A 13 4.99 -2.65 -6.14
CA PRO A 13 5.06 -1.92 -7.40
C PRO A 13 5.04 -2.80 -8.65
N GLY A 14 5.55 -4.03 -8.58
CA GLY A 14 5.54 -4.99 -9.69
C GLY A 14 4.13 -5.28 -10.23
N VAL A 15 3.09 -5.21 -9.39
CA VAL A 15 1.70 -5.50 -9.80
C VAL A 15 1.12 -4.43 -10.72
N THR A 16 1.69 -3.22 -10.73
CA THR A 16 1.25 -2.15 -11.64
C THR A 16 1.54 -2.44 -13.11
N LYS A 17 2.44 -3.40 -13.37
CA LYS A 17 2.82 -3.83 -14.72
C LYS A 17 2.05 -5.08 -15.18
N VAL A 18 1.21 -5.64 -14.32
CA VAL A 18 0.46 -6.87 -14.62
C VAL A 18 -0.79 -6.50 -15.41
N ASP A 19 -0.97 -7.15 -16.56
CA ASP A 19 -2.24 -7.12 -17.27
C ASP A 19 -3.28 -7.92 -16.48
N TYR A 20 -4.31 -7.22 -16.00
CA TYR A 20 -5.42 -7.80 -15.26
C TYR A 20 -6.65 -8.08 -16.14
N GLY A 21 -6.56 -7.80 -17.44
CA GLY A 21 -7.62 -8.00 -18.42
C GLY A 21 -8.81 -7.05 -18.29
N ASP A 22 -9.89 -7.36 -19.01
CA ASP A 22 -11.12 -6.57 -18.97
C ASP A 22 -11.93 -6.85 -17.69
N ILE A 23 -12.21 -5.79 -16.93
CA ILE A 23 -13.00 -5.83 -15.69
C ILE A 23 -14.34 -5.09 -15.81
N THR A 24 -14.75 -4.73 -17.03
CA THR A 24 -15.99 -3.99 -17.29
C THR A 24 -17.20 -4.70 -16.69
N SER A 25 -17.34 -6.01 -16.93
CA SER A 25 -18.47 -6.80 -16.42
C SER A 25 -18.57 -6.79 -14.89
N ARG A 26 -17.42 -6.90 -14.20
CA ARG A 26 -17.33 -6.87 -12.72
C ARG A 26 -17.64 -5.48 -12.16
N SER A 27 -17.17 -4.43 -12.84
CA SER A 27 -17.43 -3.04 -12.47
C SER A 27 -18.90 -2.67 -12.64
N SER A 28 -19.51 -3.06 -13.76
CA SER A 28 -20.95 -2.86 -14.02
C SER A 28 -21.82 -3.63 -13.04
N LEU A 29 -21.44 -4.86 -12.69
CA LEU A 29 -22.17 -5.65 -11.68
C LEU A 29 -22.19 -4.94 -10.32
N ARG A 30 -21.05 -4.39 -9.88
CA ARG A 30 -20.95 -3.63 -8.63
C ARG A 30 -21.88 -2.41 -8.61
N GLN A 31 -21.97 -1.69 -9.74
CA GLN A 31 -22.85 -0.54 -9.89
C GLN A 31 -24.33 -0.96 -9.86
N LYS A 32 -24.70 -1.99 -10.63
CA LYS A 32 -26.08 -2.51 -10.71
C LYS A 32 -26.60 -2.98 -9.36
N LEU A 33 -25.75 -3.64 -8.56
CA LEU A 33 -26.10 -4.12 -7.22
C LEU A 33 -26.02 -3.05 -6.13
N GLN A 34 -25.68 -1.81 -6.49
CA GLN A 34 -25.55 -0.69 -5.55
C GLN A 34 -24.65 -1.04 -4.35
N CYS A 35 -23.53 -1.72 -4.61
CA CYS A 35 -22.64 -2.17 -3.55
C CYS A 35 -22.05 -0.99 -2.77
N LYS A 36 -21.85 -1.19 -1.47
CA LYS A 36 -21.21 -0.21 -0.58
C LYS A 36 -19.74 0.05 -0.96
N PRO A 37 -19.18 1.21 -0.62
CA PRO A 37 -17.76 1.49 -0.84
C PRO A 37 -16.87 0.59 0.01
N PHE A 38 -15.62 0.41 -0.41
CA PHE A 38 -14.65 -0.42 0.31
C PHE A 38 -14.31 0.13 1.69
N SER A 39 -14.44 1.44 1.92
CA SER A 39 -14.33 2.05 3.25
C SER A 39 -15.34 1.46 4.23
N TRP A 40 -16.60 1.31 3.81
CA TRP A 40 -17.65 0.70 4.63
C TRP A 40 -17.28 -0.72 5.05
N TYR A 41 -16.68 -1.51 4.15
CA TYR A 41 -16.20 -2.86 4.46
C TYR A 41 -15.11 -2.84 5.54
N LEU A 42 -14.11 -1.96 5.42
CA LEU A 42 -13.06 -1.80 6.43
C LEU A 42 -13.57 -1.24 7.76
N GLU A 43 -14.68 -0.50 7.76
CA GLU A 43 -15.26 0.06 8.99
C GLU A 43 -16.21 -0.90 9.70
N ASN A 44 -16.97 -1.71 8.95
CA ASN A 44 -18.12 -2.45 9.49
C ASN A 44 -17.95 -3.97 9.45
N VAL A 45 -17.10 -4.50 8.56
CA VAL A 45 -16.93 -5.95 8.36
C VAL A 45 -15.55 -6.41 8.79
N TYR A 46 -14.49 -5.65 8.48
CA TYR A 46 -13.13 -5.99 8.88
C TYR A 46 -12.38 -4.81 9.53
N PRO A 47 -12.81 -4.37 10.73
CA PRO A 47 -12.24 -3.22 11.43
C PRO A 47 -10.77 -3.40 11.87
N ASP A 48 -10.33 -4.65 12.11
CA ASP A 48 -8.97 -4.98 12.55
C ASP A 48 -7.98 -5.15 11.37
N SER A 49 -8.38 -4.73 10.16
CA SER A 49 -7.52 -4.78 8.99
C SER A 49 -6.28 -3.90 9.16
N GLN A 50 -5.13 -4.41 8.71
CA GLN A 50 -3.88 -3.65 8.67
C GLN A 50 -3.80 -2.64 7.51
N ILE A 51 -4.83 -2.56 6.67
CA ILE A 51 -4.91 -1.56 5.61
C ILE A 51 -5.13 -0.19 6.27
N PRO A 52 -4.19 0.77 6.12
CA PRO A 52 -4.32 2.06 6.77
C PRO A 52 -5.48 2.83 6.14
N ARG A 53 -6.43 3.23 6.98
CA ARG A 53 -7.57 4.10 6.61
C ARG A 53 -7.13 5.55 6.40
N HIS A 54 -6.17 5.97 7.21
CA HIS A 54 -5.60 7.31 7.20
C HIS A 54 -4.09 7.21 7.39
N TYR A 55 -3.33 7.91 6.56
CA TYR A 55 -1.89 8.07 6.69
C TYR A 55 -1.48 9.43 6.12
N TYR A 56 -0.47 10.05 6.72
CA TYR A 56 0.08 11.30 6.21
C TYR A 56 0.92 11.06 4.95
N SER A 57 1.78 10.03 4.99
CA SER A 57 2.62 9.63 3.86
C SER A 57 2.79 8.11 3.81
N LEU A 58 2.94 7.59 2.59
CA LEU A 58 3.22 6.18 2.33
C LEU A 58 4.24 6.10 1.19
N GLY A 59 5.38 5.48 1.44
CA GLY A 59 6.46 5.37 0.47
C GLY A 59 7.81 5.15 1.13
N GLU A 60 8.87 5.39 0.38
CA GLU A 60 10.24 5.32 0.88
C GLU A 60 10.63 6.55 1.69
N ILE A 61 11.50 6.33 2.69
CA ILE A 61 12.17 7.40 3.43
C ILE A 61 13.57 7.51 2.85
N ARG A 62 13.79 8.49 1.97
CA ARG A 62 15.01 8.68 1.18
C ARG A 62 15.87 9.81 1.75
N ASN A 63 17.15 9.54 1.95
CA ASN A 63 18.18 10.57 2.02
C ASN A 63 18.46 11.07 0.59
N VAL A 64 18.17 12.35 0.34
CA VAL A 64 18.29 12.96 -0.99
C VAL A 64 19.73 13.14 -1.46
N GLU A 65 20.69 13.28 -0.55
CA GLU A 65 22.10 13.49 -0.87
C GLU A 65 22.78 12.18 -1.26
N THR A 66 22.48 11.09 -0.55
CA THR A 66 23.16 9.79 -0.73
C THR A 66 22.37 8.82 -1.60
N ASN A 67 21.12 9.13 -1.93
CA ASN A 67 20.19 8.21 -2.60
C ASN A 67 20.02 6.87 -1.87
N GLN A 68 20.06 6.92 -0.53
CA GLN A 68 19.85 5.76 0.33
C GLN A 68 18.51 5.85 1.05
N CYS A 69 17.88 4.69 1.25
CA CYS A 69 16.56 4.55 1.82
C CYS A 69 16.61 3.78 3.14
N LEU A 70 15.71 4.12 4.05
CA LEU A 70 15.43 3.29 5.22
C LEU A 70 14.91 1.92 4.76
N ASP A 71 15.51 0.85 5.28
CA ASP A 71 15.24 -0.52 4.87
C ASP A 71 15.15 -1.41 6.12
N ASN A 72 14.09 -2.22 6.24
CA ASN A 72 13.99 -3.17 7.36
C ASN A 72 14.89 -4.42 7.18
N MET A 73 15.59 -4.55 6.05
CA MET A 73 16.49 -5.65 5.69
C MET A 73 15.85 -7.03 5.75
N ALA A 74 14.53 -7.13 5.51
CA ALA A 74 13.71 -8.33 5.69
C ALA A 74 13.73 -8.88 7.13
N ARG A 75 14.08 -8.05 8.11
CA ARG A 75 14.14 -8.42 9.52
C ARG A 75 12.74 -8.41 10.14
N LYS A 76 12.63 -9.09 11.27
CA LYS A 76 11.39 -9.19 12.05
C LYS A 76 11.16 -7.93 12.87
N GLU A 77 9.99 -7.88 13.48
CA GLU A 77 9.63 -6.84 14.44
C GLU A 77 10.64 -6.74 15.59
N ASN A 78 10.85 -5.53 16.10
CA ASN A 78 11.83 -5.18 17.14
C ASN A 78 13.31 -5.37 16.79
N GLU A 79 13.63 -5.71 15.54
CA GLU A 79 15.01 -5.68 15.05
C GLU A 79 15.39 -4.30 14.51
N LYS A 80 16.69 -4.00 14.49
CA LYS A 80 17.19 -2.72 13.99
C LYS A 80 16.94 -2.59 12.49
N VAL A 81 16.37 -1.46 12.07
CA VAL A 81 16.35 -1.02 10.68
C VAL A 81 17.76 -0.67 10.20
N GLY A 82 17.95 -0.65 8.88
CA GLY A 82 19.19 -0.27 8.22
C GLY A 82 18.97 0.80 7.16
N ILE A 83 20.06 1.17 6.50
CA ILE A 83 20.07 2.06 5.34
C ILE A 83 20.62 1.25 4.17
N PHE A 84 19.94 1.29 3.02
CA PHE A 84 20.35 0.60 1.80
C PHE A 84 20.13 1.48 0.56
N ASN A 85 20.67 1.09 -0.59
CA ASN A 85 20.40 1.81 -1.83
C ASN A 85 18.90 1.79 -2.14
N CYS A 86 18.33 2.95 -2.46
CA CYS A 86 16.93 3.03 -2.87
C CYS A 86 16.72 2.23 -4.16
N HIS A 87 15.81 1.25 -4.14
CA HIS A 87 15.56 0.38 -5.30
C HIS A 87 14.15 0.51 -5.88
N GLY A 88 13.23 1.20 -5.21
CA GLY A 88 11.87 1.48 -5.74
C GLY A 88 11.00 0.24 -5.96
N MET A 89 11.33 -0.90 -5.32
CA MET A 89 10.62 -2.17 -5.50
C MET A 89 9.57 -2.42 -4.41
N GLY A 90 9.28 -1.42 -3.57
CA GLY A 90 8.35 -1.56 -2.46
C GLY A 90 8.94 -2.40 -1.32
N GLY A 91 8.09 -3.23 -0.71
CA GLY A 91 8.49 -4.18 0.33
C GLY A 91 9.19 -3.52 1.52
N ASN A 92 10.45 -3.90 1.74
CA ASN A 92 11.26 -3.53 2.90
C ASN A 92 11.63 -2.03 2.97
N GLN A 93 11.46 -1.31 1.87
CA GLN A 93 11.72 0.14 1.77
C GLN A 93 10.44 0.99 1.81
N VAL A 94 9.28 0.40 2.15
CA VAL A 94 8.03 1.16 2.27
C VAL A 94 7.69 1.38 3.73
N SER A 95 7.60 2.64 4.11
CA SER A 95 7.16 3.09 5.44
C SER A 95 5.87 3.89 5.34
N ARG A 96 5.07 3.85 6.41
CA ARG A 96 3.89 4.68 6.57
C ARG A 96 4.09 5.64 7.74
N THR A 97 3.66 6.88 7.57
CA THR A 97 3.61 7.87 8.64
C THR A 97 2.16 8.06 9.02
N ALA A 98 1.82 7.82 10.29
CA ALA A 98 0.47 8.06 10.80
C ALA A 98 0.13 9.56 10.74
N MET A 99 -1.15 9.88 10.59
CA MET A 99 -1.61 11.25 10.86
C MET A 99 -1.49 11.52 12.37
N ALA A 100 -1.06 12.72 12.73
CA ALA A 100 -0.99 13.18 14.12
C ALA A 100 -2.39 13.42 14.70
#